data_AF-A0A831YDE4-F1
#
_entry.id   AF-A0A831YDE4-F1
#
_cell.length_a   1.000
_cell.length_b   1.000
_cell.length_c   1.000
_cell.angle_alpha   90.00
_cell.angle_beta   90.00
_cell.angle_gamma   90.00
#
_symmetry.space_group_name_H-M   'P 1'
#
loop_
_entity.id
_entity.type
_entity.pdbx_description
1 polymer ?
#
loop_
_entity_poly.entity_id
_entity_poly.type
_entity_poly.pdbx_seq_one_letter_code
_entity_poly.pdbx_strand_id
1 'polypeptide(L)'
;MKVWKIRQYLSALLLYVQRRVGGERGFLISVRTRDVCGVDRRCGQAVRRLMMSLVEKGLARRHKKGVYLIERRAVEEVLTALKEWI
;
A
#
# COMPACT_ATOMS: atom_id res chain seq x y z
N MET A 1 8.27 -9.92 -14.47
CA MET A 1 6.85 -9.85 -14.01
C MET A 1 6.13 -8.92 -14.98
N LYS A 2 5.04 -9.34 -15.66
CA LYS A 2 4.40 -8.50 -16.70
C LYS A 2 3.95 -7.17 -16.09
N VAL A 3 4.38 -6.05 -16.67
CA VAL A 3 4.11 -4.66 -16.22
C VAL A 3 2.62 -4.43 -15.91
N TRP A 4 1.73 -5.05 -16.68
CA TRP A 4 0.27 -4.99 -16.50
C TRP A 4 -0.24 -5.48 -15.13
N LYS A 5 0.39 -6.52 -14.55
CA LYS A 5 -0.02 -7.04 -13.22
C LYS A 5 0.45 -6.13 -12.09
N ILE A 6 1.64 -5.52 -12.23
CA ILE A 6 2.14 -4.54 -11.26
C ILE A 6 1.19 -3.34 -11.20
N ARG A 7 0.77 -2.83 -12.36
CA ARG A 7 -0.25 -1.78 -12.46
C ARG A 7 -1.56 -2.16 -11.76
N GLN A 8 -2.09 -3.35 -11.99
CA GLN A 8 -3.34 -3.80 -11.35
C GLN A 8 -3.24 -3.86 -9.81
N TYR A 9 -2.13 -4.36 -9.27
CA TYR A 9 -1.91 -4.41 -7.82
C TYR A 9 -1.70 -3.02 -7.21
N LEU A 10 -1.03 -2.12 -7.94
CA LEU A 10 -0.90 -0.71 -7.59
C LEU A 10 -2.25 0.00 -7.58
N SER A 11 -3.10 -0.21 -8.59
CA SER A 11 -4.45 0.36 -8.64
C SER A 11 -5.32 -0.11 -7.48
N ALA A 12 -5.22 -1.38 -7.10
CA ALA A 12 -5.94 -1.92 -5.95
C ALA A 12 -5.48 -1.29 -4.63
N LEU A 13 -4.17 -1.08 -4.47
CA LEU A 13 -3.61 -0.41 -3.29
C LEU A 13 -4.02 1.07 -3.25
N LEU A 14 -3.95 1.77 -4.39
CA LEU A 14 -4.38 3.17 -4.56
C LEU A 14 -5.85 3.33 -4.17
N LEU A 15 -6.73 2.48 -4.72
CA LEU A 15 -8.16 2.49 -4.42
C LEU A 15 -8.42 2.21 -2.94
N TYR A 16 -7.69 1.26 -2.34
CA TYR A 16 -7.81 0.94 -0.91
C TYR A 16 -7.43 2.14 -0.04
N VAL A 17 -6.28 2.77 -0.32
CA VAL A 17 -5.82 3.95 0.44
C VAL A 17 -6.81 5.10 0.26
N GLN A 18 -7.24 5.42 -0.97
CA GLN A 18 -8.22 6.49 -1.23
C GLN A 18 -9.56 6.27 -0.50
N ARG A 19 -10.10 5.04 -0.51
CA ARG A 19 -11.33 4.71 0.23
C ARG A 19 -11.16 4.85 1.74
N ARG A 20 -10.00 4.48 2.30
CA ARG A 20 -9.72 4.62 3.73
C ARG A 20 -9.48 6.08 4.15
N VAL A 21 -8.86 6.88 3.29
CA VAL A 21 -8.71 8.34 3.49
C VAL A 21 -10.07 9.04 3.55
N GLY A 22 -11.05 8.60 2.77
CA GLY A 22 -12.41 9.17 2.81
C GLY A 22 -13.29 8.69 3.98
N GLY A 23 -13.03 7.49 4.53
CA GLY A 23 -13.98 6.81 5.43
C GLY A 23 -13.57 6.67 6.90
N GLU A 24 -12.28 6.60 7.25
CA GLU A 24 -11.85 6.33 8.63
C GLU A 24 -11.54 7.62 9.43
N ARG A 25 -12.04 7.75 10.66
CA ARG A 25 -11.60 8.77 11.63
C ARG A 25 -10.29 8.29 12.27
N GLY A 26 -9.19 9.03 12.09
CA GLY A 26 -7.88 8.66 12.66
C GLY A 26 -6.68 9.28 11.94
N PHE A 27 -5.53 9.34 12.62
CA PHE A 27 -4.27 9.87 12.07
C PHE A 27 -3.51 8.85 11.19
N LEU A 28 -3.87 7.56 11.29
CA LEU A 28 -3.18 6.44 10.65
C LEU A 28 -4.14 5.63 9.79
N ILE A 29 -3.65 5.14 8.66
CA ILE A 29 -4.33 4.21 7.76
C ILE A 29 -3.69 2.84 7.91
N SER A 30 -4.51 1.83 8.19
CA SER A 30 -4.05 0.45 8.25
C SER A 30 -4.21 -0.26 6.89
N VAL A 31 -3.08 -0.66 6.32
CA VAL A 31 -2.99 -1.45 5.09
C VAL A 31 -2.70 -2.89 5.45
N ARG A 32 -3.71 -3.75 5.30
CA ARG A 32 -3.54 -5.20 5.42
C ARG A 32 -3.38 -5.81 4.04
N THR A 33 -2.27 -6.50 3.81
CA THR A 33 -1.99 -7.15 2.51
C THR A 33 -3.10 -8.12 2.11
N ARG A 34 -3.76 -8.78 3.08
CA ARG A 34 -4.88 -9.69 2.83
C ARG A 34 -6.14 -8.97 2.32
N ASP A 35 -6.37 -7.72 2.72
CA ASP A 35 -7.53 -6.94 2.25
C ASP A 35 -7.34 -6.47 0.80
N VAL A 36 -6.09 -6.32 0.37
CA VAL A 36 -5.72 -5.87 -0.99
C VAL A 36 -5.59 -7.05 -1.95
N CYS A 37 -4.92 -8.12 -1.51
CA CYS A 37 -4.54 -9.25 -2.35
C CYS A 37 -5.40 -10.51 -2.15
N GLY A 38 -6.26 -10.55 -1.13
CA GLY A 38 -7.00 -11.76 -0.78
C GLY A 38 -6.08 -12.96 -0.54
N VAL A 39 -6.28 -14.01 -1.33
CA VAL A 39 -5.51 -15.27 -1.29
C VAL A 39 -4.40 -15.33 -2.35
N ASP A 40 -4.25 -14.32 -3.22
CA ASP A 40 -3.22 -14.31 -4.26
C ASP A 40 -1.82 -14.11 -3.64
N ARG A 41 -1.05 -15.19 -3.58
CA ARG A 41 0.33 -15.21 -3.06
C ARG A 41 1.28 -14.32 -3.87
N ARG A 42 1.08 -14.20 -5.19
CA ARG A 42 1.94 -13.37 -6.06
C ARG A 42 1.67 -11.89 -5.82
N CYS A 43 0.39 -11.52 -5.68
CA CYS A 43 0.01 -10.18 -5.22
C CYS A 43 0.62 -9.88 -3.85
N GLY A 44 0.46 -10.81 -2.89
CA GLY A 44 0.95 -10.62 -1.53
C GLY A 44 2.47 -10.38 -1.47
N GLN A 45 3.25 -11.09 -2.30
CA GLN A 45 4.69 -10.89 -2.39
C GLN A 45 5.07 -9.55 -3.04
N ALA A 46 4.34 -9.14 -4.10
CA ALA A 46 4.56 -7.85 -4.76
C ALA A 46 4.23 -6.67 -3.82
N VAL A 47 3.05 -6.69 -3.19
CA VAL A 47 2.65 -5.67 -2.21
C VAL A 47 3.60 -5.65 -1.02
N ARG A 48 4.07 -6.82 -0.53
CA ARG A 48 5.08 -6.84 0.53
C ARG A 48 6.36 -6.10 0.13
N ARG A 49 6.88 -6.32 -1.08
CA ARG A 49 8.10 -5.62 -1.55
C ARG A 49 7.88 -4.12 -1.62
N LEU A 50 6.78 -3.71 -2.24
CA LEU A 50 6.38 -2.31 -2.39
C LEU A 50 6.23 -1.61 -1.03
N MET A 51 5.51 -2.24 -0.10
CA MET A 51 5.33 -1.70 1.26
C MET A 51 6.64 -1.66 2.04
N MET A 52 7.57 -2.59 1.83
CA MET A 52 8.89 -2.49 2.45
C MET A 52 9.71 -1.33 1.89
N SER A 53 9.65 -1.04 0.60
CA SER A 53 10.29 0.15 0.03
C SER A 53 9.69 1.45 0.58
N LEU A 54 8.36 1.50 0.80
CA LEU A 54 7.73 2.63 1.49
C LEU A 54 8.18 2.75 2.95
N VAL A 55 8.44 1.63 3.63
CA VAL A 55 8.98 1.62 4.99
C VAL A 55 10.42 2.13 5.02
N GLU A 56 11.25 1.73 4.07
CA GLU A 56 12.64 2.22 3.93
C GLU A 56 12.68 3.73 3.66
N LYS A 57 11.72 4.25 2.89
CA LYS A 57 11.54 5.70 2.67
C LYS A 57 10.94 6.45 3.86
N GLY A 58 10.56 5.76 4.95
CA GLY A 58 9.92 6.36 6.12
C GLY A 58 8.45 6.75 5.93
N LEU A 59 7.86 6.44 4.77
CA LEU A 59 6.48 6.80 4.41
C LEU A 59 5.43 5.83 4.98
N ALA A 60 5.87 4.64 5.38
CA ALA A 60 5.05 3.64 6.04
C ALA A 60 5.77 3.04 7.23
N ARG A 61 5.02 2.51 8.20
CA ARG A 61 5.55 1.76 9.33
C ARG A 61 5.01 0.35 9.33
N ARG A 62 5.87 -0.64 9.44
CA ARG A 62 5.42 -2.03 9.61
C ARG A 62 4.95 -2.22 11.05
N HIS A 63 3.69 -2.61 11.22
CA HIS A 63 3.11 -2.91 12.54
C HIS A 63 3.17 -4.39 12.87
N LYS A 64 2.71 -5.26 11.94
CA LYS A 64 2.77 -6.73 12.05
C LYS A 64 3.06 -7.34 10.68
N LYS A 65 3.27 -8.66 10.61
CA LYS A 65 3.43 -9.36 9.33
C LYS A 65 2.17 -9.16 8.46
N GLY A 66 2.34 -8.54 7.29
CA GLY A 66 1.23 -8.24 6.38
C GLY A 66 0.34 -7.08 6.80
N VAL A 67 0.74 -6.29 7.82
CA VAL A 67 0.02 -5.10 8.28
C VAL A 67 0.99 -3.92 8.37
N TYR A 68 0.64 -2.87 7.65
CA TYR A 68 1.42 -1.64 7.54
C TYR A 68 0.54 -0.46 7.92
N LEU A 69 1.15 0.55 8.52
CA LEU A 69 0.51 1.79 8.91
C LEU A 69 1.10 2.91 8.06
N ILE A 70 0.24 3.76 7.54
CA ILE A 70 0.62 4.96 6.80
C ILE A 70 0.03 6.14 7.56
N GLU A 71 0.84 7.17 7.81
CA GLU A 71 0.34 8.40 8.40
C GLU A 71 -0.48 9.17 7.37
N ARG A 72 -1.61 9.75 7.78
CA ARG A 72 -2.49 10.46 6.85
C ARG A 72 -1.79 11.61 6.13
N ARG A 73 -0.89 12.31 6.81
CA ARG A 73 -0.03 13.36 6.22
C ARG A 73 0.88 12.84 5.13
N ALA A 74 1.34 11.60 5.25
CA ALA A 74 2.24 10.96 4.29
C ALA A 74 1.46 10.30 3.13
N VAL A 75 0.12 10.37 3.11
CA VAL A 75 -0.67 9.73 2.04
C VAL A 75 -0.34 10.32 0.68
N GLU A 76 -0.30 11.65 0.55
CA GLU A 76 0.01 12.29 -0.74
C GLU A 76 1.42 11.95 -1.21
N GLU A 77 2.39 11.91 -0.29
CA GLU A 77 3.75 11.46 -0.57
C GLU A 77 3.81 9.98 -0.98
N VAL A 78 3.06 9.11 -0.30
CA VAL A 78 2.93 7.70 -0.68
C VAL A 78 2.32 7.57 -2.06
N LEU A 79 1.26 8.32 -2.38
CA LEU A 79 0.63 8.26 -3.70
C LEU A 79 1.58 8.73 -4.81
N THR A 80 2.37 9.77 -4.55
CA THR A 80 3.39 10.26 -5.47
C THR A 80 4.50 9.23 -5.64
N ALA A 81 5.03 8.69 -4.54
CA ALA A 81 6.04 7.64 -4.56
C ALA A 81 5.53 6.37 -5.26
N LEU A 82 4.24 6.05 -5.19
CA LEU A 82 3.67 4.91 -5.90
C LEU A 82 3.54 5.15 -7.41
N LYS A 83 3.28 6.39 -7.84
CA LYS A 83 3.21 6.76 -9.26
C LYS A 83 4.57 6.67 -9.95
N GLU A 84 5.67 6.95 -9.25
CA GLU A 84 7.04 6.84 -9.80
C GLU A 84 7.45 5.40 -10.13
N TRP A 85 6.74 4.40 -9.60
CA TRP A 85 7.03 2.98 -9.84
C TRP A 85 6.19 2.38 -10.98
N ILE A 86 5.44 3.20 -11.71
CA ILE A 86 4.57 2.84 -12.86
C ILE A 86 5.28 3.14 -14.18
#